data_AF-A0A1X0U217-F1
#
_entry.id   AF-A0A1X0U217-F1
#
_cell.length_a   1.000
_cell.length_b   1.000
_cell.length_c   1.000
_cell.angle_alpha   90.00
_cell.angle_beta   90.00
_cell.angle_gamma   90.00
#
_symmetry.space_group_name_H-M   'P 1'
#
loop_
_entity.id
_entity.type
_entity.pdbx_description
1 polymer ?
#
loop_
_entity_poly.entity_id
_entity_poly.type
_entity_poly.pdbx_seq_one_letter_code
_entity_poly.pdbx_strand_id
1 'polypeptide(L)'
;MKKFIIFVFSVLLFWGCSLDQISQNFGLSEPPLDPEVEQIADAIYLYNEGNYPKACKRFYDYAKDGNVLAMQQTGICFRDGKGFSKDILRALFWFETAGRYGNIDGLRSAGYIYEYGLGVNKNLEKAIYFYEKATSLGSSEASYDLGLIYLGKNDYKKARIYLDEACFKDKEEACAKLKEIKF
;
A
#
# COMPACT_ATOMS: atom_id res chain seq x y z
N MET A 1 -23.69 -10.26 -12.75
CA MET A 1 -22.49 -10.57 -13.56
C MET A 1 -21.50 -11.50 -12.84
N LYS A 2 -21.15 -11.29 -11.56
CA LYS A 2 -20.22 -12.18 -10.81
C LYS A 2 -20.62 -13.67 -10.74
N LYS A 3 -21.92 -13.99 -10.62
CA LYS A 3 -22.40 -15.39 -10.59
C LYS A 3 -22.33 -16.14 -11.93
N PHE A 4 -22.25 -15.42 -13.05
CA PHE A 4 -22.21 -16.02 -14.39
C PHE A 4 -20.79 -16.44 -14.78
N ILE A 5 -19.78 -15.70 -14.31
CA ILE A 5 -18.35 -15.97 -14.56
C ILE A 5 -17.89 -17.24 -13.80
N ILE A 6 -18.35 -17.44 -12.56
CA ILE A 6 -18.01 -18.64 -11.76
C ILE A 6 -18.56 -19.92 -12.40
N PHE A 7 -19.73 -19.86 -13.06
CA PHE A 7 -20.36 -21.03 -13.66
C PHE A 7 -19.65 -21.55 -14.92
N VAL A 8 -18.89 -20.68 -15.60
CA VAL A 8 -18.13 -21.05 -16.81
C VAL A 8 -16.79 -21.70 -16.44
N PHE A 9 -16.18 -21.30 -15.33
CA PHE A 9 -14.91 -21.87 -14.86
C PHE A 9 -15.00 -23.33 -14.38
N SER A 10 -16.14 -23.77 -13.84
CA SER A 10 -16.33 -25.15 -13.36
C SER A 10 -16.62 -26.17 -14.47
N VAL A 11 -17.07 -25.73 -15.66
CA VAL A 11 -17.38 -26.63 -16.79
C VAL A 11 -16.18 -26.80 -17.72
N LEU A 12 -15.31 -25.79 -17.86
CA LEU A 12 -14.20 -25.81 -18.82
C LEU A 12 -12.93 -26.51 -18.33
N LEU A 13 -12.71 -26.63 -17.01
CA LEU A 13 -11.62 -27.44 -16.45
C LEU A 13 -11.85 -28.95 -16.62
N PHE A 14 -13.09 -29.38 -16.91
CA PHE A 14 -13.44 -30.78 -17.17
C PHE A 14 -13.01 -31.27 -18.58
N TRP A 15 -12.65 -30.37 -19.49
CA TRP A 15 -12.22 -30.68 -20.87
C TRP A 15 -10.75 -30.30 -21.14
N GLY A 16 -9.90 -30.32 -20.13
CA GLY A 16 -8.44 -30.24 -20.29
C GLY A 16 -7.91 -28.95 -20.94
N CYS A 17 -8.72 -27.90 -21.08
CA CYS A 17 -8.26 -26.60 -21.55
C CYS A 17 -7.44 -25.92 -20.46
N SER A 18 -6.22 -25.52 -20.81
CA SER A 18 -5.39 -24.65 -19.97
C SER A 18 -6.07 -23.29 -19.80
N LEU A 19 -5.80 -22.62 -18.67
CA LEU A 19 -6.28 -21.25 -18.40
C LEU A 19 -5.95 -20.28 -19.55
N ASP A 20 -4.79 -20.47 -20.20
CA ASP A 20 -4.34 -19.68 -21.34
C ASP A 20 -5.19 -19.87 -22.60
N GLN A 21 -5.71 -21.07 -22.84
CA GLN A 21 -6.61 -21.32 -23.98
C GLN A 21 -8.00 -20.73 -23.74
N ILE A 22 -8.45 -20.67 -22.48
CA ILE A 22 -9.75 -20.08 -22.13
C ILE A 22 -9.69 -18.56 -22.29
N SER A 23 -8.60 -17.89 -21.87
CA SER A 23 -8.45 -16.44 -22.04
C SER A 23 -8.44 -16.01 -23.51
N GLN A 24 -7.72 -16.76 -24.36
CA GLN A 24 -7.66 -16.49 -25.81
C GLN A 24 -8.98 -16.77 -26.53
N ASN A 25 -9.67 -17.87 -26.22
CA ASN A 25 -10.93 -18.24 -26.90
C ASN A 25 -12.11 -17.32 -26.54
N PHE A 26 -12.12 -16.73 -25.35
CA PHE A 26 -13.21 -15.86 -24.90
C PHE A 26 -12.89 -14.36 -25.03
N GLY A 27 -11.74 -14.00 -25.62
CA GLY A 27 -11.34 -12.60 -25.80
C GLY A 27 -11.24 -11.85 -24.48
N LEU A 28 -11.01 -12.56 -23.38
CA LEU A 28 -10.83 -11.97 -22.06
C LEU A 28 -9.37 -11.53 -21.97
N SER A 29 -9.03 -10.39 -22.58
CA SER A 29 -7.76 -9.73 -22.26
C SER A 29 -7.82 -9.29 -20.81
N GLU A 30 -6.77 -9.56 -20.04
CA GLU A 30 -6.61 -8.91 -18.74
C GLU A 30 -6.79 -7.39 -18.92
N PRO A 31 -7.49 -6.71 -18.01
CA PRO A 31 -7.63 -5.26 -18.11
C PRO A 31 -6.22 -4.64 -18.19
N PRO A 32 -6.01 -3.62 -19.04
CA PRO A 32 -4.69 -3.03 -19.19
C PRO A 32 -4.19 -2.57 -17.83
N LEU A 33 -2.97 -2.99 -17.49
CA LEU A 33 -2.28 -2.54 -16.29
C LEU A 33 -2.11 -1.01 -16.37
N ASP A 34 -2.13 -0.35 -15.21
CA ASP A 34 -1.73 1.05 -15.12
C ASP A 34 -0.32 1.21 -15.73
N PRO A 35 -0.08 2.19 -16.63
CA PRO A 35 1.24 2.40 -17.23
C PRO A 35 2.38 2.50 -16.22
N GLU A 36 2.13 3.03 -15.01
CA GLU A 36 3.13 3.06 -13.95
C GLU A 36 3.50 1.67 -13.43
N VAL A 37 2.52 0.75 -13.38
CA VAL A 37 2.71 -0.65 -12.97
C VAL A 37 3.39 -1.45 -14.08
N GLU A 38 2.97 -1.23 -15.33
CA GLU A 38 3.55 -1.90 -16.49
C GLU A 38 5.05 -1.62 -16.61
N GLN A 39 5.46 -0.36 -16.38
CA GLN A 39 6.88 0.03 -16.42
C GLN A 39 7.76 -0.76 -15.45
N ILE A 40 7.22 -1.19 -14.31
CA ILE A 40 7.98 -1.86 -13.24
C ILE A 40 7.65 -3.35 -13.12
N ALA A 41 6.89 -3.91 -14.06
CA ALA A 41 6.38 -5.27 -13.99
C ALA A 41 7.51 -6.32 -13.88
N ASP A 42 8.65 -6.11 -14.54
CA ASP A 42 9.81 -7.01 -14.44
C ASP A 42 10.39 -7.02 -13.01
N ALA A 43 10.43 -5.87 -12.35
CA ALA A 43 10.90 -5.75 -10.97
C ALA A 43 9.94 -6.42 -9.99
N ILE A 44 8.63 -6.24 -10.18
CA ILE A 44 7.59 -6.91 -9.38
C ILE A 44 7.69 -8.43 -9.53
N TYR A 45 7.83 -8.92 -10.77
CA TYR A 45 8.00 -10.35 -11.05
C TYR A 45 9.21 -10.92 -10.29
N LEU A 46 10.37 -10.27 -10.42
CA LEU A 46 11.58 -10.68 -9.70
C LEU A 46 11.40 -10.67 -8.18
N TYR A 47 10.66 -9.71 -7.64
CA TYR A 47 10.39 -9.61 -6.21
C TYR A 47 9.52 -10.78 -5.72
N ASN A 48 8.49 -11.14 -6.48
CA ASN A 48 7.59 -12.25 -6.18
C ASN A 48 8.30 -13.62 -6.26
N GLU A 49 9.26 -13.77 -7.17
CA GLU A 49 10.15 -14.94 -7.26
C GLU A 49 11.20 -14.99 -6.11
N GLY A 50 11.22 -14.00 -5.23
CA GLY A 50 12.18 -13.93 -4.11
C GLY A 50 13.57 -13.45 -4.52
N ASN A 51 13.78 -13.02 -5.76
CA ASN A 51 15.04 -12.43 -6.22
C ASN A 51 15.16 -10.96 -5.80
N TYR A 52 15.16 -10.73 -4.49
CA TYR A 52 15.16 -9.39 -3.90
C TYR A 52 16.35 -8.52 -4.31
N PRO A 53 17.61 -9.00 -4.41
CA PRO A 53 18.72 -8.17 -4.86
C PRO A 53 18.50 -7.58 -6.26
N LYS A 54 18.02 -8.40 -7.21
CA LYS A 54 17.78 -7.93 -8.57
C LYS A 54 16.54 -7.04 -8.65
N ALA A 55 15.46 -7.43 -7.97
CA ALA A 55 14.22 -6.65 -7.92
C ALA A 55 14.45 -5.25 -7.33
N CYS A 56 15.08 -5.17 -6.16
CA CYS A 56 15.33 -3.90 -5.47
C CYS A 56 16.28 -3.00 -6.26
N LYS A 57 17.25 -3.57 -6.98
CA LYS A 57 18.06 -2.78 -7.93
C LYS A 57 17.21 -2.21 -9.06
N ARG A 58 16.30 -2.98 -9.65
CA ARG A 58 15.38 -2.51 -10.70
C ARG A 58 14.42 -1.43 -10.19
N PHE A 59 13.79 -1.64 -9.03
CA PHE A 59 12.96 -0.61 -8.40
C PHE A 59 13.75 0.68 -8.19
N TYR A 60 15.00 0.59 -7.70
CA TYR A 60 15.83 1.78 -7.51
C TYR A 60 16.13 2.50 -8.83
N ASP A 61 16.38 1.77 -9.92
CA ASP A 61 16.59 2.35 -11.24
C ASP A 61 15.32 3.07 -11.75
N TYR A 62 14.15 2.42 -11.72
CA TYR A 62 12.88 3.05 -12.09
C TYR A 62 12.50 4.24 -11.18
N ALA A 63 12.82 4.18 -9.89
CA ALA A 63 12.55 5.26 -8.95
C ALA A 63 13.38 6.51 -9.27
N LYS A 64 14.63 6.35 -9.70
CA LYS A 64 15.45 7.48 -10.20
C LYS A 64 14.89 8.08 -11.49
N ASP A 65 14.26 7.25 -12.32
CA ASP A 65 13.62 7.68 -13.56
C ASP A 65 12.21 8.28 -13.33
N GLY A 66 11.78 8.39 -12.07
CA GLY A 66 10.57 9.11 -11.68
C GLY A 66 9.34 8.23 -11.45
N ASN A 67 9.43 6.91 -11.57
CA ASN A 67 8.30 6.03 -11.30
C ASN A 67 7.93 6.04 -9.81
N VAL A 68 6.71 6.50 -9.51
CA VAL A 68 6.25 6.76 -8.13
C VAL A 68 6.06 5.47 -7.34
N LEU A 69 5.52 4.42 -7.96
CA LEU A 69 5.39 3.10 -7.35
C LEU A 69 6.75 2.49 -7.02
N ALA A 70 7.73 2.64 -7.92
CA ALA A 70 9.10 2.17 -7.71
C ALA A 70 9.78 2.89 -6.54
N MET A 71 9.49 4.18 -6.32
CA MET A 71 9.98 4.90 -5.14
C MET A 71 9.48 4.23 -3.86
N GLN A 72 8.19 3.91 -3.79
CA GLN A 72 7.62 3.22 -2.64
C GLN A 72 8.23 1.82 -2.43
N GLN A 73 8.40 1.03 -3.49
CA GLN A 73 9.03 -0.29 -3.41
C GLN A 73 10.51 -0.21 -3.03
N THR A 74 11.23 0.80 -3.52
CA THR A 74 12.62 1.07 -3.12
C THR A 74 12.71 1.39 -1.63
N GLY A 75 11.76 2.17 -1.11
CA GLY A 75 11.62 2.43 0.32
C GLY A 75 11.45 1.13 1.12
N ILE A 76 10.60 0.21 0.65
CA ILE A 76 10.41 -1.12 1.28
C ILE A 76 11.71 -1.92 1.27
N CYS A 77 12.44 -1.97 0.15
CA CYS A 77 13.72 -2.68 0.05
C CYS A 77 14.72 -2.22 1.12
N PHE A 78 14.88 -0.91 1.31
CA PHE A 78 15.74 -0.36 2.36
C PHE A 78 15.19 -0.59 3.78
N ARG A 79 13.87 -0.47 3.98
CA ARG A 79 13.25 -0.67 5.30
C ARG A 79 13.45 -2.10 5.81
N ASP A 80 13.27 -3.06 4.92
CA ASP A 80 13.27 -4.49 5.26
C ASP A 80 14.66 -5.11 5.11
N GLY A 81 15.61 -4.39 4.50
CA GLY A 81 16.94 -4.93 4.18
C GLY A 81 16.86 -6.03 3.11
N LYS A 82 15.89 -5.92 2.20
CA LYS A 82 15.72 -6.85 1.08
C LYS A 82 16.51 -6.32 -0.11
N GLY A 83 17.44 -7.12 -0.61
CA GLY A 83 18.31 -6.75 -1.73
C GLY A 83 19.36 -5.67 -1.44
N PHE A 84 19.12 -4.80 -0.47
CA PHE A 84 20.05 -3.84 0.10
C PHE A 84 20.26 -4.10 1.59
N SER A 85 21.32 -3.55 2.17
CA SER A 85 21.43 -3.45 3.63
C SER A 85 20.29 -2.58 4.17
N LYS A 86 19.74 -2.98 5.33
CA LYS A 86 18.68 -2.24 6.01
C LYS A 86 19.14 -0.81 6.32
N ASP A 87 18.37 0.18 5.88
CA ASP A 87 18.65 1.61 6.08
C ASP A 87 17.33 2.39 6.16
N ILE A 88 16.90 2.70 7.39
CA ILE A 88 15.60 3.37 7.58
C ILE A 88 15.62 4.82 7.09
N LEU A 89 16.76 5.51 7.11
CA LEU A 89 16.84 6.89 6.63
C LEU A 89 16.66 6.95 5.12
N ARG A 90 17.25 6.01 4.37
CA ARG A 90 16.98 5.88 2.93
C ARG A 90 15.56 5.45 2.65
N ALA A 91 15.01 4.53 3.44
CA ALA A 91 13.61 4.13 3.29
C ALA A 91 12.67 5.34 3.44
N LEU A 92 12.88 6.12 4.51
CA LEU A 92 12.12 7.34 4.79
C LEU A 92 12.25 8.36 3.65
N PHE A 93 13.46 8.60 3.14
CA PHE A 93 13.67 9.47 1.98
C PHE A 93 12.81 9.06 0.78
N TRP A 94 12.77 7.78 0.44
CA TRP A 94 11.99 7.28 -0.69
C TRP A 94 10.48 7.35 -0.44
N PHE A 95 10.03 7.02 0.77
CA PHE A 95 8.62 7.14 1.16
C PHE A 95 8.13 8.59 1.12
N GLU A 96 8.90 9.53 1.69
CA GLU A 96 8.57 10.96 1.63
C GLU A 96 8.57 11.47 0.18
N THR A 97 9.50 10.98 -0.65
CA THR A 97 9.56 11.34 -2.08
C THR A 97 8.35 10.82 -2.84
N ALA A 98 8.00 9.54 -2.69
CA ALA A 98 6.79 8.97 -3.29
C ALA A 98 5.53 9.75 -2.83
N GLY A 99 5.46 10.10 -1.55
CA GLY A 99 4.36 10.89 -1.00
C GLY A 99 4.30 12.35 -1.47
N ARG A 100 5.41 12.93 -1.97
CA ARG A 100 5.36 14.23 -2.67
C ARG A 100 4.63 14.11 -4.01
N TYR A 101 4.68 12.95 -4.66
CA TYR A 101 3.98 12.63 -5.90
C TYR A 101 2.62 11.94 -5.67
N GLY A 102 2.06 12.02 -4.46
CA GLY A 102 0.71 11.52 -4.17
C GLY A 102 0.62 10.02 -3.85
N ASN A 103 1.75 9.33 -3.67
CA ASN A 103 1.71 7.92 -3.26
C ASN A 103 1.22 7.78 -1.81
N ILE A 104 0.02 7.23 -1.64
CA ILE A 104 -0.62 7.02 -0.34
C ILE A 104 0.20 6.10 0.57
N ASP A 105 0.69 4.98 0.03
CA ASP A 105 1.45 3.99 0.80
C ASP A 105 2.80 4.55 1.29
N GLY A 106 3.44 5.39 0.49
CA GLY A 106 4.65 6.13 0.85
C GLY A 106 4.37 7.11 1.99
N LEU A 107 3.30 7.90 1.90
CA LEU A 107 2.90 8.79 2.99
C LEU A 107 2.63 8.01 4.27
N ARG A 108 1.83 6.94 4.20
CA ARG A 108 1.53 6.10 5.36
C ARG A 108 2.78 5.45 5.95
N SER A 109 3.70 4.96 5.11
CA SER A 109 4.97 4.37 5.56
C SER A 109 5.88 5.38 6.24
N ALA A 110 5.93 6.63 5.75
CA ALA A 110 6.66 7.72 6.40
C ALA A 110 6.02 8.06 7.77
N GLY A 111 4.69 8.15 7.83
CA GLY A 111 3.94 8.34 9.07
C GLY A 111 4.27 7.28 10.11
N TYR A 112 4.26 6.01 9.71
CA TYR A 112 4.58 4.86 10.55
C TYR A 112 6.00 4.91 11.12
N ILE A 113 6.99 5.29 10.30
CA ILE A 113 8.38 5.45 10.76
C ILE A 113 8.47 6.49 11.88
N TYR A 114 7.80 7.64 11.74
CA TYR A 114 7.81 8.68 12.78
C TYR A 114 6.96 8.31 14.00
N GLU A 115 5.85 7.59 13.83
CA GLU A 115 4.98 7.16 14.93
C GLU A 115 5.70 6.22 15.89
N TYR A 116 6.45 5.26 15.35
CA TYR A 116 7.16 4.25 16.12
C TYR A 116 8.63 4.57 16.36
N GLY A 117 9.15 5.65 15.77
CA GLY A 117 10.56 6.05 15.92
C GLY A 117 11.52 5.02 15.33
N LEU A 118 11.22 4.51 14.14
CA LEU A 118 12.05 3.49 13.50
C LEU A 118 13.29 4.13 12.91
N GLY A 119 14.46 3.96 13.55
CA GLY A 119 15.72 4.53 13.08
C GLY A 119 15.78 6.07 13.08
N VAL A 120 14.72 6.73 13.54
CA VAL A 120 14.59 8.18 13.76
C VAL A 120 13.94 8.42 15.11
N ASN A 121 14.07 9.62 15.66
CA ASN A 121 13.32 9.97 16.87
C ASN A 121 11.82 9.90 16.60
N LYS A 122 11.10 9.23 17.51
CA LYS A 122 9.64 9.22 17.51
C LYS A 122 9.11 10.65 17.47
N ASN A 123 8.20 10.94 16.55
CA ASN A 123 7.60 12.24 16.36
C ASN A 123 6.15 12.11 15.92
N LEU A 124 5.22 12.22 16.87
CA LEU A 124 3.79 12.08 16.58
C LEU A 124 3.22 13.23 15.74
N GLU A 125 3.80 14.42 15.78
CA GLU A 125 3.35 15.56 14.96
C GLU A 125 3.64 15.31 13.49
N LYS A 126 4.85 14.82 13.17
CA LYS A 126 5.20 14.39 11.82
C LYS A 126 4.36 13.20 11.37
N ALA A 127 4.14 12.21 12.24
CA ALA A 127 3.29 11.08 11.92
C ALA A 127 1.87 11.53 11.53
N ILE A 128 1.26 12.39 12.35
CA ILE A 128 -0.05 13.00 12.08
C ILE A 128 -0.04 13.74 10.74
N TYR A 129 0.97 14.57 10.46
CA TYR A 129 1.09 15.28 9.19
C TYR A 129 1.07 14.34 7.98
N PHE A 130 1.84 13.25 8.01
CA PHE A 130 1.87 12.29 6.91
C PHE A 130 0.57 11.51 6.77
N TYR A 131 -0.03 11.09 7.88
CA TYR A 131 -1.31 10.38 7.85
C TYR A 131 -2.46 11.29 7.40
N GLU A 132 -2.52 12.55 7.84
CA GLU A 132 -3.53 13.51 7.38
C GLU A 132 -3.43 13.73 5.86
N LYS A 133 -2.20 13.81 5.34
CA LYS A 133 -1.99 13.90 3.89
C LYS A 133 -2.48 12.63 3.17
N ALA A 134 -2.20 11.43 3.69
CA ALA A 134 -2.68 10.18 3.12
C ALA A 134 -4.22 10.04 3.19
N THR A 135 -4.83 10.45 4.30
CA THR A 135 -6.29 10.54 4.50
C THR A 135 -6.93 11.46 3.46
N SER A 136 -6.34 12.63 3.22
CA SER A 136 -6.85 13.60 2.22
C SER A 136 -6.83 13.06 0.79
N LEU A 137 -5.96 12.08 0.50
CA LEU A 137 -5.90 11.35 -0.76
C LEU A 137 -6.80 10.11 -0.79
N GLY A 138 -7.52 9.83 0.30
CA GLY A 138 -8.52 8.77 0.34
C GLY A 138 -8.17 7.56 1.20
N SER A 139 -6.98 7.50 1.83
CA SER A 139 -6.58 6.32 2.63
C SER A 139 -7.46 6.12 3.86
N SER A 140 -8.19 5.01 3.91
CA SER A 140 -8.95 4.61 5.09
C SER A 140 -8.05 4.08 6.21
N GLU A 141 -6.90 3.48 5.84
CA GLU A 141 -5.90 3.02 6.79
C GLU A 141 -5.23 4.18 7.52
N ALA A 142 -4.86 5.25 6.80
CA ALA A 142 -4.29 6.43 7.44
C ALA A 142 -5.30 7.13 8.37
N SER A 143 -6.59 7.18 7.98
CA SER A 143 -7.64 7.67 8.86
C SER A 143 -7.79 6.81 10.11
N TYR A 144 -7.71 5.48 9.97
CA TYR A 144 -7.71 4.58 11.12
C TYR A 144 -6.50 4.82 12.04
N ASP A 145 -5.30 4.94 11.47
CA ASP A 145 -4.06 5.21 12.22
C ASP A 145 -4.16 6.56 12.98
N LEU A 146 -4.72 7.61 12.37
CA LEU A 146 -5.02 8.88 13.04
C LEU A 146 -6.03 8.71 14.18
N GLY A 147 -7.10 7.94 13.95
CA GLY A 147 -8.09 7.60 14.96
C GLY A 147 -7.44 7.01 16.22
N LEU A 148 -6.55 6.04 16.03
CA LEU A 148 -5.79 5.41 17.14
C LEU A 148 -4.85 6.41 17.84
N ILE A 149 -4.16 7.27 17.10
CA ILE A 149 -3.30 8.31 17.69
C ILE A 149 -4.11 9.25 18.58
N TYR A 150 -5.26 9.72 18.10
CA TYR A 150 -6.10 10.64 18.88
C TYR A 150 -6.77 9.96 20.07
N LEU A 151 -7.10 8.67 19.99
CA LEU A 151 -7.50 7.87 21.16
C LEU A 151 -6.39 7.82 22.21
N GLY A 152 -5.15 7.54 21.79
CA GLY A 152 -3.99 7.52 22.71
C GLY A 152 -3.71 8.89 23.35
N LYS A 153 -4.12 9.98 22.69
CA LYS A 153 -4.08 11.36 23.22
C LYS A 153 -5.30 11.73 24.08
N ASN A 154 -6.27 10.82 24.25
CA ASN A 154 -7.57 11.08 24.88
C ASN A 154 -8.39 12.19 24.20
N ASP A 155 -8.14 12.48 22.92
CA ASP A 155 -8.96 13.37 22.09
C ASP A 155 -10.05 12.56 21.40
N TYR A 156 -11.07 12.19 22.17
CA TYR A 156 -12.18 11.35 21.73
C TYR A 156 -12.98 11.96 20.58
N LYS A 157 -13.05 13.31 20.52
CA LYS A 157 -13.77 14.01 19.46
C LYS A 157 -13.06 13.81 18.12
N LYS A 158 -11.75 14.06 18.05
CA LYS A 158 -10.97 13.83 16.83
C LYS A 158 -10.87 12.35 16.49
N ALA A 159 -10.64 11.50 17.48
CA ALA A 159 -10.60 10.07 17.30
C ALA A 159 -11.87 9.56 16.58
N ARG A 160 -13.04 9.97 17.06
CA ARG A 160 -14.31 9.59 16.45
C ARG A 160 -14.42 10.04 15.00
N ILE A 161 -14.04 11.28 14.67
CA ILE A 161 -14.09 11.81 13.31
C ILE A 161 -13.29 10.92 12.35
N TYR A 162 -12.03 10.62 12.68
CA TYR A 162 -11.18 9.82 11.80
C TYR A 162 -11.59 8.35 11.74
N LEU A 163 -12.09 7.77 12.84
CA LEU A 163 -12.61 6.40 12.85
C LEU A 163 -13.93 6.28 12.07
N ASP A 164 -14.83 7.25 12.17
CA ASP A 164 -16.07 7.31 11.38
C ASP A 164 -15.73 7.41 9.89
N GLU A 165 -14.75 8.25 9.51
CA GLU A 165 -14.27 8.36 8.13
C GLU A 165 -13.67 7.04 7.61
N ALA A 166 -12.80 6.40 8.39
CA ALA A 166 -12.21 5.11 8.02
C ALA A 166 -13.28 4.03 7.86
N CYS A 167 -14.24 3.97 8.80
CA CYS A 167 -15.35 3.03 8.77
C CYS A 167 -16.26 3.24 7.56
N PHE A 168 -16.55 4.50 7.21
CA PHE A 168 -17.34 4.84 6.01
C PHE A 168 -16.65 4.39 4.71
N LYS A 169 -15.31 4.34 4.70
CA LYS A 169 -14.49 3.79 3.61
C LYS A 169 -14.21 2.28 3.77
N ASP A 170 -15.15 1.56 4.38
CA ASP A 170 -15.12 0.10 4.58
C ASP A 170 -13.92 -0.44 5.37
N LYS A 171 -13.29 0.37 6.24
CA LYS A 171 -12.27 -0.13 7.19
C LYS A 171 -12.95 -0.82 8.37
N GLU A 172 -13.12 -2.14 8.29
CA GLU A 172 -13.82 -2.95 9.29
C GLU A 172 -13.29 -2.77 10.72
N GLU A 173 -11.96 -2.66 10.88
CA GLU A 173 -11.33 -2.45 12.18
C GLU A 173 -11.72 -1.11 12.81
N ALA A 174 -11.92 -0.08 11.99
CA ALA A 174 -12.41 1.22 12.47
C ALA A 174 -13.85 1.10 12.97
N CYS A 175 -14.72 0.42 12.19
CA CYS A 175 -16.10 0.19 12.58
C CYS A 175 -16.22 -0.64 13.87
N ALA A 176 -15.36 -1.66 14.04
CA ALA A 176 -15.30 -2.45 15.27
C ALA A 176 -14.84 -1.59 16.45
N LYS A 177 -13.78 -0.79 16.25
CA LYS A 177 -13.24 0.11 17.28
C LYS A 177 -14.28 1.10 17.79
N LEU A 178 -15.12 1.65 16.91
CA LEU A 178 -16.20 2.57 17.28
C LEU A 178 -17.25 1.92 18.20
N LYS A 179 -17.48 0.62 18.09
CA LYS A 179 -18.44 -0.12 18.93
C LYS A 179 -17.88 -0.43 20.33
N GLU A 180 -16.55 -0.57 20.43
CA GLU A 180 -15.87 -0.87 21.70
C GLU A 180 -15.77 0.35 22.61
N ILE A 181 -15.68 1.55 22.03
CA ILE A 181 -15.39 2.78 22.75
C ILE A 181 -16.68 3.51 23.11
N LYS A 182 -16.83 3.83 24.39
CA LYS A 182 -17.83 4.80 24.85
C LYS A 182 -17.22 6.20 24.68
N PHE A 183 -17.62 6.88 23.61
CA PHE A 183 -17.29 8.28 23.36
C PHE A 183 -18.11 9.23 24.23
#